data_AF-A0A947HKK8-F1
#
_entry.id   AF-A0A947HKK8-F1
#
_cell.length_a   1.000
_cell.length_b   1.000
_cell.length_c   1.000
_cell.angle_alpha   90.00
_cell.angle_beta   90.00
_cell.angle_gamma   90.00
#
_symmetry.space_group_name_H-M   'P 1'
#
loop_
_entity.id
_entity.type
_entity.pdbx_description
1 polymer ?
#
loop_
_entity_poly.entity_id
_entity_poly.type
_entity_poly.pdbx_seq_one_letter_code
_entity_poly.pdbx_strand_id
1 'polypeptide(L)'
;MTDPVSQNLGTPWSFARIAAHLVTLAPGERSSEPHAESLEEEVVIVLEGIVHAWIDGWIYPLGPGHAVGFPAGTGVGHSFLNESASPVRLLVFGERTKPDNRCAWPLRLAAGLGPTPDQAAIWWADPPRRPLGPHDGIPGHLTTSDLRQGPWPECIVFCSAFGEPPESSAAIVPETRRSGHYPGDDERFADGLRITGPLQLRALGIWVDLLLPGYRTSWPHAHTDEEELVYVARGAADVWLDGHVRPIAAGESVGFTPGTGAAHTLINDGSEPAIIITVGETADFPGERIVYPKHPLRNAGCARKNTLWLDTLDRPLGNHDGRPRQLREQFRPGHLRLEWLTGDDAADRLLDVFAKSPDYLSRTSRDPTPTRAHAEAALARPPKAALHPDAVKECFLVELEGQAIGVVDLLHGYPAEKTSYLGLLLLNPDRRGQGLARRTMALVTDYCRRAHAATTLRLGVLRAGSEAEVAALIAFWAHLGFSRVAEASDASVDVFEKPVEP
;
A
#
# COMPACT_ATOMS: atom_id res chain seq x y z
N MET A 1 -2.77 -22.64 36.87
CA MET A 1 -3.20 -22.22 35.52
C MET A 1 -2.44 -23.10 34.54
N THR A 2 -3.14 -23.64 33.54
CA THR A 2 -2.49 -24.11 32.32
C THR A 2 -1.91 -22.89 31.60
N ASP A 3 -0.74 -23.04 30.99
CA ASP A 3 -0.15 -21.96 30.21
C ASP A 3 -0.96 -21.75 28.92
N PRO A 4 -1.11 -20.50 28.45
CA PRO A 4 -1.86 -20.23 27.23
C PRO A 4 -1.25 -20.96 26.04
N VAL A 5 -2.10 -21.45 25.12
CA VAL A 5 -1.61 -22.10 23.90
C VAL A 5 -1.14 -21.01 22.94
N SER A 6 0.16 -20.98 22.65
CA SER A 6 0.78 -20.01 21.74
C SER A 6 1.49 -20.72 20.59
N GLN A 7 1.01 -20.50 19.37
CA GLN A 7 1.65 -20.97 18.15
C GLN A 7 2.45 -19.84 17.52
N ASN A 8 3.78 -19.99 17.46
CA ASN A 8 4.63 -19.05 16.73
C ASN A 8 4.49 -19.26 15.22
N LEU A 9 3.92 -18.27 14.54
CA LEU A 9 3.68 -18.28 13.09
C LEU A 9 4.96 -17.97 12.31
N GLY A 10 5.94 -17.23 12.85
CA GLY A 10 7.16 -16.86 12.12
C GLY A 10 8.21 -17.97 11.97
N THR A 11 8.19 -18.96 12.87
CA THR A 11 9.21 -20.03 12.95
C THR A 11 9.36 -20.84 11.65
N PRO A 12 8.29 -21.25 10.94
CA PRO A 12 8.41 -21.97 9.67
C PRO A 12 9.21 -21.22 8.59
N TRP A 13 9.25 -19.89 8.66
CA TRP A 13 9.94 -19.02 7.70
C TRP A 13 11.24 -18.43 8.24
N SER A 14 11.68 -18.90 9.42
CA SER A 14 12.92 -18.46 10.10
C SER A 14 12.99 -16.95 10.30
N PHE A 15 11.86 -16.32 10.63
CA PHE A 15 11.83 -14.88 10.90
C PHE A 15 12.73 -14.52 12.08
N ALA A 16 13.60 -13.55 11.84
CA ALA A 16 14.63 -13.12 12.75
C ALA A 16 14.26 -11.82 13.46
N ARG A 17 13.33 -11.03 12.93
CA ARG A 17 12.99 -9.70 13.47
C ARG A 17 11.54 -9.58 13.89
N ILE A 18 10.61 -10.20 13.17
CA ILE A 18 9.20 -10.20 13.55
C ILE A 18 8.86 -11.45 14.38
N ALA A 19 8.22 -11.23 15.52
CA ALA A 19 7.51 -12.26 16.26
C ALA A 19 6.02 -12.22 15.90
N ALA A 20 5.45 -13.35 15.52
CA ALA A 20 4.02 -13.48 15.23
C ALA A 20 3.48 -14.71 15.93
N HIS A 21 2.43 -14.56 16.72
CA HIS A 21 1.86 -15.61 17.55
C HIS A 21 0.34 -15.66 17.43
N LEU A 22 -0.20 -16.85 17.20
CA LEU A 22 -1.61 -17.12 17.40
C LEU A 22 -1.78 -17.66 18.82
N VAL A 23 -2.43 -16.87 19.68
CA VAL A 23 -2.61 -17.19 21.11
C VAL A 23 -4.07 -17.55 21.36
N THR A 24 -4.31 -18.67 22.04
CA THR A 24 -5.63 -19.05 22.56
C THR A 24 -5.60 -19.00 24.08
N LEU A 25 -6.50 -18.21 24.67
CA LEU A 25 -6.70 -18.15 26.12
C LEU A 25 -7.99 -18.91 26.46
N ALA A 26 -7.90 -19.93 27.31
CA ALA A 26 -9.07 -20.57 27.89
C ALA A 26 -9.73 -19.66 28.95
N PRO A 27 -11.00 -19.91 29.33
CA PRO A 27 -11.65 -19.20 30.44
C PRO A 27 -10.79 -19.22 31.71
N GLY A 28 -10.59 -18.05 32.32
CA GLY A 28 -9.78 -17.89 33.53
C GLY A 28 -8.26 -17.85 33.31
N GLU A 29 -7.78 -17.90 32.05
CA GLU A 29 -6.36 -17.71 31.73
C GLU A 29 -6.02 -16.23 31.47
N ARG A 30 -4.72 -15.93 31.55
CA ARG A 30 -4.14 -14.66 31.10
C ARG A 30 -2.96 -14.90 30.18
N SER A 31 -2.72 -13.96 29.28
CA SER A 31 -1.55 -13.94 28.39
C SER A 31 -0.21 -13.89 29.15
N SER A 32 -0.10 -13.01 30.15
CA SER A 32 1.15 -12.73 30.88
C SER A 32 0.88 -12.05 32.22
N GLU A 33 1.88 -11.98 33.11
CA GLU A 33 1.84 -10.99 34.20
C GLU A 33 1.82 -9.58 33.59
N PRO A 34 1.05 -8.62 34.17
CA PRO A 34 1.09 -7.24 33.73
C PRO A 34 2.51 -6.71 33.59
N HIS A 35 2.89 -6.31 32.37
CA HIS A 35 4.24 -5.86 32.07
C HIS A 35 4.27 -4.76 30.99
N ALA A 36 5.43 -4.14 30.80
CA ALA A 36 5.70 -3.19 29.73
C ALA A 36 7.13 -3.37 29.23
N GLU A 37 7.35 -3.22 27.93
CA GLU A 37 8.65 -3.43 27.28
C GLU A 37 9.41 -2.12 27.05
N SER A 38 10.74 -2.15 27.24
CA SER A 38 11.59 -0.96 27.11
C SER A 38 12.00 -0.66 25.67
N LEU A 39 12.18 -1.70 24.85
CA LEU A 39 12.73 -1.59 23.49
C LEU A 39 11.93 -2.34 22.42
N GLU A 40 10.91 -3.10 22.79
CA GLU A 40 10.11 -3.89 21.85
C GLU A 40 8.69 -3.34 21.74
N GLU A 41 8.19 -3.27 20.51
CA GLU A 41 6.79 -3.02 20.24
C GLU A 41 5.98 -4.33 20.25
N GLU A 42 4.74 -4.26 20.72
CA GLU A 42 3.77 -5.36 20.63
C GLU A 42 2.42 -4.84 20.14
N VAL A 43 1.71 -5.65 19.36
CA VAL A 43 0.33 -5.43 18.93
C VAL A 43 -0.48 -6.69 19.11
N VAL A 44 -1.68 -6.53 19.66
CA VAL A 44 -2.64 -7.62 19.84
C VAL A 44 -3.93 -7.30 19.10
N ILE A 45 -4.35 -8.18 18.21
CA ILE A 45 -5.61 -8.09 17.49
C ILE A 45 -6.52 -9.24 17.95
N VAL A 46 -7.73 -8.91 18.38
CA VAL A 46 -8.72 -9.91 18.78
C VAL A 46 -9.35 -10.50 17.53
N LEU A 47 -9.25 -11.82 17.37
CA LEU A 47 -9.82 -12.56 16.24
C LEU A 47 -11.18 -13.18 16.59
N GLU A 48 -11.31 -13.72 17.81
CA GLU A 48 -12.48 -14.46 18.27
C GLU A 48 -12.68 -14.30 19.79
N GLY A 49 -13.94 -14.23 20.23
CA GLY A 49 -14.31 -14.14 21.65
C GLY A 49 -14.20 -12.72 22.22
N ILE A 50 -14.37 -12.61 23.54
CA ILE A 50 -14.26 -11.34 24.29
C ILE A 50 -13.13 -11.49 25.31
N VAL A 51 -12.08 -10.69 25.17
CA VAL A 51 -10.96 -10.61 26.11
C VAL A 51 -11.03 -9.33 26.91
N HIS A 52 -10.53 -9.36 28.13
CA HIS A 52 -10.47 -8.21 29.03
C HIS A 52 -9.03 -7.73 29.07
N ALA A 53 -8.73 -6.68 28.31
CA ALA A 53 -7.41 -6.07 28.31
C ALA A 53 -7.23 -5.28 29.61
N TRP A 54 -6.27 -5.70 30.42
CA TRP A 54 -5.72 -4.93 31.52
C TRP A 54 -4.72 -3.96 30.93
N ILE A 55 -4.96 -2.66 31.08
CA ILE A 55 -4.05 -1.59 30.67
C ILE A 55 -3.91 -0.60 31.81
N ASP A 56 -2.70 -0.46 32.35
CA ASP A 56 -2.38 0.39 33.49
C ASP A 56 -3.40 0.26 34.65
N GLY A 57 -3.79 -0.97 35.03
CA GLY A 57 -4.73 -1.20 36.13
C GLY A 57 -6.22 -1.09 35.80
N TRP A 58 -6.58 -0.75 34.56
CA TRP A 58 -7.98 -0.66 34.11
C TRP A 58 -8.32 -1.79 33.15
N ILE A 59 -9.60 -2.19 33.13
CA ILE A 59 -10.11 -3.26 32.27
C ILE A 59 -10.93 -2.69 31.11
N TYR A 60 -10.64 -3.20 29.91
CA TYR A 60 -11.31 -2.89 28.65
C TYR A 60 -11.79 -4.18 27.98
N PRO A 61 -13.11 -4.42 27.84
CA PRO A 61 -13.63 -5.58 27.13
C PRO A 61 -13.46 -5.41 25.61
N LEU A 62 -12.65 -6.27 24.99
CA LEU A 62 -12.32 -6.23 23.57
C LEU A 62 -12.88 -7.46 22.86
N GLY A 63 -13.61 -7.23 21.77
CA GLY A 63 -14.11 -8.28 20.86
C GLY A 63 -13.40 -8.28 19.50
N PRO A 64 -13.80 -9.14 18.55
CA PRO A 64 -13.17 -9.24 17.23
C PRO A 64 -13.06 -7.88 16.52
N GLY A 65 -11.89 -7.62 15.94
CA GLY A 65 -11.59 -6.36 15.25
C GLY A 65 -11.01 -5.25 16.13
N HIS A 66 -11.05 -5.39 17.46
CA HIS A 66 -10.24 -4.52 18.33
C HIS A 66 -8.75 -4.87 18.18
N ALA A 67 -7.92 -3.84 18.09
CA ALA A 67 -6.48 -3.94 18.11
C ALA A 67 -5.91 -3.04 19.21
N VAL A 68 -4.88 -3.52 19.90
CA VAL A 68 -4.17 -2.79 20.94
C VAL A 68 -2.68 -2.75 20.60
N GLY A 69 -2.06 -1.58 20.67
CA GLY A 69 -0.64 -1.40 20.38
C GLY A 69 0.13 -0.86 21.57
N PHE A 70 1.34 -1.38 21.78
CA PHE A 70 2.23 -1.03 22.87
C PHE A 70 3.56 -0.54 22.31
N PRO A 71 3.74 0.78 22.11
CA PRO A 71 5.01 1.32 21.64
C PRO A 71 6.09 1.13 22.70
N ALA A 72 7.29 0.77 22.24
CA ALA A 72 8.45 0.51 23.08
C ALA A 72 8.78 1.71 23.99
N GLY A 73 9.15 1.44 25.24
CA GLY A 73 9.70 2.45 26.14
C GLY A 73 8.66 3.42 26.71
N THR A 74 7.37 3.23 26.41
CA THR A 74 6.28 4.09 26.93
C THR A 74 5.87 3.75 28.37
N GLY A 75 6.26 2.56 28.83
CA GLY A 75 5.88 2.02 30.13
C GLY A 75 4.41 1.60 30.25
N VAL A 76 3.64 1.60 29.16
CA VAL A 76 2.22 1.18 29.15
C VAL A 76 2.12 -0.27 29.58
N GLY A 77 1.65 -0.47 30.81
CA GLY A 77 1.52 -1.80 31.38
C GLY A 77 0.32 -2.52 30.80
N HIS A 78 0.49 -3.77 30.38
CA HIS A 78 -0.58 -4.53 29.75
C HIS A 78 -0.58 -6.02 30.10
N SER A 79 -1.77 -6.61 30.03
CA SER A 79 -2.03 -8.05 30.05
C SER A 79 -3.44 -8.32 29.53
N PHE A 80 -3.67 -9.47 28.91
CA PHE A 80 -4.98 -9.89 28.41
C PHE A 80 -5.55 -11.01 29.26
N LEU A 81 -6.72 -10.80 29.85
CA LEU A 81 -7.40 -11.72 30.75
C LEU A 81 -8.65 -12.28 30.07
N ASN A 82 -8.86 -13.60 30.10
CA ASN A 82 -10.10 -14.19 29.61
C ASN A 82 -11.10 -14.41 30.76
N GLU A 83 -11.89 -13.38 31.08
CA GLU A 83 -13.01 -13.46 32.03
C GLU A 83 -14.30 -14.06 31.41
N SER A 84 -14.26 -14.41 30.13
CA SER A 84 -15.43 -14.96 29.45
C SER A 84 -15.56 -16.47 29.67
N ALA A 85 -16.74 -17.02 29.38
CA ALA A 85 -17.02 -18.44 29.49
C ALA A 85 -16.54 -19.26 28.26
N SER A 86 -15.84 -18.64 27.30
CA SER A 86 -15.39 -19.30 26.07
C SER A 86 -13.93 -18.96 25.75
N PRO A 87 -13.21 -19.81 24.99
CA PRO A 87 -11.87 -19.47 24.54
C PRO A 87 -11.85 -18.19 23.71
N VAL A 88 -10.76 -17.44 23.82
CA VAL A 88 -10.48 -16.23 23.01
C VAL A 88 -9.26 -16.50 22.14
N ARG A 89 -9.30 -16.07 20.88
CA ARG A 89 -8.15 -16.11 19.97
C ARG A 89 -7.62 -14.72 19.68
N LEU A 90 -6.32 -14.56 19.86
CA LEU A 90 -5.57 -13.33 19.67
C LEU A 90 -4.48 -13.56 18.61
N LEU A 91 -4.31 -12.59 17.72
CA LEU A 91 -3.13 -12.50 16.88
C LEU A 91 -2.20 -11.46 17.49
N VAL A 92 -1.02 -11.91 17.91
CA VAL A 92 -0.02 -11.09 18.59
C VAL A 92 1.17 -10.92 17.67
N PHE A 93 1.52 -9.68 17.39
CA PHE A 93 2.72 -9.30 16.67
C PHE A 93 3.66 -8.55 17.61
N GLY A 94 4.95 -8.79 17.47
CA GLY A 94 5.97 -8.07 18.22
C GLY A 94 7.28 -8.06 17.48
N GLU A 95 8.26 -7.36 18.03
CA GLU A 95 9.64 -7.56 17.65
C GLU A 95 10.19 -8.85 18.28
N ARG A 96 11.17 -9.49 17.66
CA ARG A 96 11.92 -10.59 18.28
C ARG A 96 12.77 -10.04 19.42
N THR A 97 12.88 -10.82 20.50
CA THR A 97 13.50 -10.35 21.73
C THR A 97 14.92 -9.83 21.53
N LYS A 98 15.16 -8.56 21.89
CA LYS A 98 16.45 -7.89 21.82
C LYS A 98 17.23 -8.15 23.12
N PRO A 99 18.56 -8.39 23.07
CA PRO A 99 19.35 -8.67 24.28
C PRO A 99 19.33 -7.55 25.33
N ASP A 100 19.13 -6.31 24.89
CA ASP A 100 19.06 -5.10 25.71
C ASP A 100 17.64 -4.71 26.12
N ASN A 101 16.61 -5.39 25.61
CA ASN A 101 15.24 -5.16 26.04
C ASN A 101 15.06 -5.53 27.52
N ARG A 102 14.22 -4.76 28.20
CA ARG A 102 13.92 -4.89 29.63
C ARG A 102 12.42 -4.72 29.82
N CYS A 103 11.85 -5.50 30.73
CA CYS A 103 10.44 -5.45 31.08
C CYS A 103 10.26 -4.75 32.44
N ALA A 104 9.22 -3.94 32.56
CA ALA A 104 8.74 -3.40 33.83
C ALA A 104 7.49 -4.15 34.29
N TRP A 105 7.39 -4.45 35.58
CA TRP A 105 6.17 -5.00 36.19
C TRP A 105 5.48 -3.93 37.04
N PRO A 106 4.53 -3.16 36.47
CA PRO A 106 3.99 -1.95 37.09
C PRO A 106 3.37 -2.18 38.46
N LEU A 107 2.70 -3.31 38.69
CA LEU A 107 2.11 -3.65 39.98
C LEU A 107 3.18 -3.88 41.06
N ARG A 108 4.30 -4.51 40.71
CA ARG A 108 5.43 -4.72 41.63
C ARG A 108 6.12 -3.39 41.97
N LEU A 109 6.36 -2.57 40.94
CA LEU A 109 6.93 -1.23 41.11
C LEU A 109 6.06 -0.35 42.00
N ALA A 110 4.74 -0.34 41.80
CA ALA A 110 3.80 0.41 42.62
C ALA A 110 3.76 -0.07 44.08
N ALA A 111 3.99 -1.37 44.32
CA ALA A 111 4.11 -1.93 45.66
C ALA A 111 5.50 -1.70 46.31
N GLY A 112 6.43 -1.02 45.64
CA GLY A 112 7.80 -0.81 46.13
C GLY A 112 8.64 -2.10 46.15
N LEU A 113 8.27 -3.09 45.34
CA LEU A 113 8.94 -4.38 45.25
C LEU A 113 9.95 -4.40 44.09
N GLY A 114 11.07 -5.10 44.30
CA GLY A 114 12.03 -5.41 43.24
C GLY A 114 11.65 -6.62 42.37
N PRO A 115 12.49 -6.98 41.39
CA PRO A 115 12.28 -8.14 40.53
C PRO A 115 12.24 -9.44 41.34
N THR A 116 11.50 -10.43 40.85
CA THR A 116 11.73 -11.83 41.24
C THR A 116 13.07 -12.34 40.64
N PRO A 117 13.61 -13.48 41.08
CA PRO A 117 14.83 -14.05 40.48
C PRO A 117 14.75 -14.20 38.95
N ASP A 118 13.60 -14.62 38.42
CA ASP A 118 13.40 -14.82 36.98
C ASP A 118 13.29 -13.47 36.21
N GLN A 119 12.83 -12.41 36.88
CA GLN A 119 12.70 -11.08 36.31
C GLN A 119 14.03 -10.30 36.34
N ALA A 120 14.98 -10.69 37.20
CA ALA A 120 16.17 -9.89 37.51
C ALA A 120 17.04 -9.59 36.27
N ALA A 121 17.13 -10.53 35.32
CA ALA A 121 17.95 -10.37 34.12
C ALA A 121 17.40 -9.32 33.14
N ILE A 122 16.09 -9.09 33.16
CA ILE A 122 15.38 -8.24 32.22
C ILE A 122 14.64 -7.10 32.93
N TRP A 123 14.99 -6.79 34.18
CA TRP A 123 14.27 -5.79 34.96
C TRP A 123 14.50 -4.36 34.47
N TRP A 124 13.39 -3.68 34.13
CA TRP A 124 13.37 -2.24 33.89
C TRP A 124 12.94 -1.51 35.16
N ALA A 125 13.92 -0.90 35.84
CA ALA A 125 13.70 -0.32 37.17
C ALA A 125 12.99 1.03 37.17
N ASP A 126 13.08 1.79 36.09
CA ASP A 126 12.68 3.18 35.98
C ASP A 126 11.85 3.49 34.71
N PRO A 127 10.78 2.71 34.43
CA PRO A 127 9.88 3.05 33.32
C PRO A 127 9.20 4.41 33.56
N PRO A 128 8.72 5.09 32.50
CA PRO A 128 7.86 6.25 32.63
C PRO A 128 6.72 5.95 33.61
N ARG A 129 6.51 6.86 34.58
CA ARG A 129 5.48 6.66 35.62
C ARG A 129 4.10 6.80 35.02
N ARG A 130 3.21 5.86 35.33
CA ARG A 130 1.83 5.83 34.86
C ARG A 130 0.86 5.63 36.03
N PRO A 131 -0.28 6.33 36.05
CA PRO A 131 -1.30 6.13 37.08
C PRO A 131 -1.96 4.76 36.89
N LEU A 132 -2.01 3.96 37.96
CA LEU A 132 -2.66 2.65 37.93
C LEU A 132 -4.13 2.74 38.34
N GLY A 133 -4.97 2.02 37.62
CA GLY A 133 -6.32 1.65 38.01
C GLY A 133 -6.36 0.57 39.11
N PRO A 134 -7.56 0.19 39.54
CA PRO A 134 -7.76 -0.65 40.71
C PRO A 134 -7.51 -2.15 40.50
N HIS A 135 -7.48 -2.65 39.26
CA HIS A 135 -7.42 -4.08 38.98
C HIS A 135 -6.01 -4.66 39.16
N ASP A 136 -5.91 -5.84 39.77
CA ASP A 136 -4.64 -6.51 40.15
C ASP A 136 -4.04 -7.42 39.04
N GLY A 137 -4.73 -7.54 37.91
CA GLY A 137 -4.30 -8.32 36.75
C GLY A 137 -4.44 -9.83 36.94
N ILE A 138 -5.26 -10.27 37.88
CA ILE A 138 -5.57 -11.68 38.15
C ILE A 138 -6.94 -12.02 37.55
N PRO A 139 -7.04 -13.03 36.67
CA PRO A 139 -8.33 -13.50 36.17
C PRO A 139 -9.29 -13.91 37.29
N GLY A 140 -10.58 -13.60 37.14
CA GLY A 140 -11.65 -13.91 38.09
C GLY A 140 -11.82 -12.90 39.22
N HIS A 141 -10.97 -11.86 39.27
CA HIS A 141 -11.09 -10.76 40.23
C HIS A 141 -11.85 -9.55 39.68
N LEU A 142 -12.33 -9.62 38.43
CA LEU A 142 -13.02 -8.51 37.78
C LEU A 142 -14.26 -8.04 38.56
N THR A 143 -14.29 -6.74 38.87
CA THR A 143 -15.43 -6.01 39.41
C THR A 143 -15.82 -4.85 38.50
N THR A 144 -17.00 -4.29 38.71
CA THR A 144 -17.47 -3.13 37.92
C THR A 144 -16.63 -1.88 38.10
N SER A 145 -15.92 -1.73 39.23
CA SER A 145 -15.02 -0.58 39.47
C SER A 145 -13.73 -0.66 38.66
N ASP A 146 -13.39 -1.83 38.13
CA ASP A 146 -12.18 -2.03 37.33
C ASP A 146 -12.36 -1.61 35.87
N LEU A 147 -13.62 -1.53 35.41
CA LEU A 147 -13.96 -1.06 34.09
C LEU A 147 -13.71 0.44 33.99
N ARG A 148 -12.90 0.84 33.01
CA ARG A 148 -12.66 2.27 32.77
C ARG A 148 -13.96 2.95 32.34
N GLN A 149 -14.36 3.97 33.09
CA GLN A 149 -15.43 4.88 32.69
C GLN A 149 -14.84 6.02 31.84
N GLY A 150 -15.46 6.32 30.69
CA GLY A 150 -15.03 7.40 29.80
C GLY A 150 -14.26 6.92 28.56
N PRO A 151 -13.53 7.82 27.87
CA PRO A 151 -12.82 7.48 26.64
C PRO A 151 -11.74 6.42 26.90
N TRP A 152 -11.59 5.51 25.95
CA TRP A 152 -10.55 4.49 25.98
C TRP A 152 -9.18 5.09 25.60
N PRO A 153 -8.07 4.49 26.05
CA PRO A 153 -6.74 4.99 25.74
C PRO A 153 -6.43 4.88 24.24
N GLU A 154 -5.57 5.76 23.74
CA GLU A 154 -5.19 5.85 22.31
C GLU A 154 -4.52 4.58 21.79
N CYS A 155 -4.00 3.73 22.67
CA CYS A 155 -3.46 2.43 22.31
C CYS A 155 -4.53 1.41 21.89
N ILE A 156 -5.83 1.71 21.99
CA ILE A 156 -6.92 0.82 21.54
C ILE A 156 -7.63 1.43 20.32
N VAL A 157 -7.65 0.67 19.24
CA VAL A 157 -8.39 1.02 18.01
C VAL A 157 -9.34 -0.10 17.61
N PHE A 158 -10.33 0.23 16.79
CA PHE A 158 -11.19 -0.75 16.13
C PHE A 158 -10.96 -0.74 14.61
N CYS A 159 -10.74 -1.93 14.06
CA CYS A 159 -10.47 -2.12 12.64
C CYS A 159 -11.79 -2.34 11.88
N SER A 160 -12.22 -1.33 11.12
CA SER A 160 -13.48 -1.33 10.38
C SER A 160 -13.63 -2.43 9.31
N ALA A 161 -12.54 -3.11 8.92
CA ALA A 161 -12.63 -4.33 8.11
C ALA A 161 -13.47 -5.43 8.78
N PHE A 162 -13.59 -5.41 10.12
CA PHE A 162 -14.41 -6.32 10.91
C PHE A 162 -15.88 -5.85 11.04
N GLY A 163 -16.24 -4.69 10.51
CA GLY A 163 -17.57 -4.10 10.59
C GLY A 163 -17.59 -2.80 11.41
N GLU A 164 -18.64 -2.63 12.21
CA GLU A 164 -18.78 -1.52 13.16
C GLU A 164 -18.42 -2.00 14.57
N PRO A 165 -17.81 -1.13 15.42
CA PRO A 165 -17.58 -1.49 16.81
C PRO A 165 -18.90 -1.72 17.55
N PRO A 166 -18.94 -2.60 18.57
CA PRO A 166 -20.09 -2.71 19.45
C PRO A 166 -20.42 -1.37 20.11
N GLU A 167 -21.69 -1.08 20.40
CA GLU A 167 -22.12 0.17 21.05
C GLU A 167 -21.43 0.43 22.40
N SER A 168 -21.01 -0.64 23.09
CA SER A 168 -20.28 -0.57 24.35
C SER A 168 -18.79 -0.22 24.20
N SER A 169 -18.26 -0.24 22.97
CA SER A 169 -16.87 0.09 22.69
C SER A 169 -16.70 1.60 22.54
N ALA A 170 -15.74 2.15 23.27
CA ALA A 170 -15.29 3.54 23.10
C ALA A 170 -13.91 3.61 22.44
N ALA A 171 -13.52 2.56 21.70
CA ALA A 171 -12.30 2.53 20.92
C ALA A 171 -12.31 3.57 19.79
N ILE A 172 -11.12 4.07 19.45
CA ILE A 172 -10.95 4.95 18.30
C ILE A 172 -11.17 4.12 17.03
N VAL A 173 -11.94 4.62 16.07
CA VAL A 173 -12.09 4.03 14.73
C VAL A 173 -11.30 4.90 13.75
N PRO A 174 -10.06 4.52 13.39
CA PRO A 174 -9.28 5.32 12.46
C PRO A 174 -9.89 5.26 11.06
N GLU A 175 -9.67 6.31 10.27
CA GLU A 175 -10.16 6.35 8.90
C GLU A 175 -9.52 5.26 8.04
N THR A 176 -10.34 4.38 7.46
CA THR A 176 -9.88 3.40 6.47
C THR A 176 -9.43 4.14 5.23
N ARG A 177 -8.21 3.83 4.78
CA ARG A 177 -7.75 4.30 3.49
C ARG A 177 -8.49 3.50 2.42
N ARG A 178 -9.42 4.16 1.72
CA ARG A 178 -10.01 3.58 0.51
C ARG A 178 -8.90 3.20 -0.47
N SER A 179 -9.13 2.09 -1.16
CA SER A 179 -8.26 1.51 -2.17
C SER A 179 -7.37 2.54 -2.87
N GLY A 180 -6.06 2.38 -2.71
CA GLY A 180 -5.07 3.10 -3.52
C GLY A 180 -5.06 2.62 -4.98
N HIS A 181 -4.19 3.23 -5.76
CA HIS A 181 -3.80 2.76 -7.08
C HIS A 181 -2.32 3.09 -7.32
N TYR A 182 -1.66 2.34 -8.21
CA TYR A 182 -0.27 2.59 -8.56
C TYR A 182 -0.16 3.65 -9.67
N PRO A 183 0.99 4.36 -9.79
CA PRO A 183 1.17 5.38 -10.81
C PRO A 183 0.91 4.83 -12.22
N GLY A 184 0.05 5.52 -12.98
CA GLY A 184 -0.27 5.16 -14.36
C GLY A 184 -1.38 4.10 -14.52
N ASP A 185 -2.03 3.65 -13.45
CA ASP A 185 -3.11 2.65 -13.52
C ASP A 185 -4.22 3.01 -12.53
N ASP A 186 -5.49 2.96 -12.92
CA ASP A 186 -6.61 3.21 -12.00
C ASP A 186 -7.23 1.95 -11.37
N GLU A 187 -6.53 0.82 -11.48
CA GLU A 187 -6.83 -0.38 -10.72
C GLU A 187 -6.97 -0.08 -9.23
N ARG A 188 -8.05 -0.60 -8.65
CA ARG A 188 -8.33 -0.53 -7.23
C ARG A 188 -7.96 -1.84 -6.54
N PHE A 189 -7.31 -1.73 -5.38
CA PHE A 189 -6.82 -2.78 -4.48
C PHE A 189 -7.71 -2.89 -3.24
N ALA A 190 -7.31 -3.70 -2.26
CA ALA A 190 -8.02 -3.81 -0.99
C ALA A 190 -8.21 -2.45 -0.29
N ASP A 191 -9.31 -2.32 0.45
CA ASP A 191 -9.52 -1.20 1.36
C ASP A 191 -8.74 -1.51 2.65
N GLY A 192 -7.71 -0.72 2.93
CA GLY A 192 -6.73 -1.03 3.96
C GLY A 192 -6.72 -0.02 5.09
N LEU A 193 -6.65 -0.51 6.32
CA LEU A 193 -6.32 0.29 7.49
C LEU A 193 -4.90 -0.04 7.96
N ARG A 194 -3.97 0.91 7.81
CA ARG A 194 -2.63 0.81 8.42
C ARG A 194 -2.71 1.26 9.87
N ILE A 195 -2.80 0.30 10.81
CA ILE A 195 -2.95 0.60 12.24
C ILE A 195 -1.65 1.06 12.92
N THR A 196 -0.49 0.94 12.26
CA THR A 196 0.82 1.43 12.75
C THR A 196 0.75 2.86 13.28
N GLY A 197 0.26 3.80 12.47
CA GLY A 197 0.19 5.23 12.84
C GLY A 197 -0.79 5.50 13.98
N PRO A 198 -2.06 5.06 13.88
CA PRO A 198 -3.04 5.17 14.97
C PRO A 198 -2.55 4.58 16.30
N LEU A 199 -1.82 3.47 16.28
CA LEU A 199 -1.24 2.82 17.47
C LEU A 199 0.13 3.39 17.88
N GLN A 200 0.63 4.41 17.19
CA GLN A 200 1.89 5.10 17.48
C GLN A 200 3.13 4.18 17.45
N LEU A 201 3.07 3.15 16.61
CA LEU A 201 4.15 2.18 16.39
C LEU A 201 5.16 2.73 15.38
N ARG A 202 6.41 2.29 15.50
CA ARG A 202 7.54 2.74 14.70
C ARG A 202 8.28 1.59 14.05
N ALA A 203 8.36 0.42 14.67
CA ALA A 203 9.05 -0.74 14.12
C ALA A 203 8.10 -1.60 13.27
N LEU A 204 6.86 -1.81 13.72
CA LEU A 204 5.91 -2.73 13.07
C LEU A 204 4.96 -2.03 12.09
N GLY A 205 5.01 -2.46 10.83
CA GLY A 205 4.08 -2.10 9.76
C GLY A 205 2.89 -3.07 9.74
N ILE A 206 1.70 -2.64 10.18
CA ILE A 206 0.53 -3.52 10.23
C ILE A 206 -0.61 -2.96 9.40
N TRP A 207 -1.09 -3.78 8.47
CA TRP A 207 -2.24 -3.53 7.61
C TRP A 207 -3.36 -4.50 7.93
N VAL A 208 -4.57 -3.98 8.08
CA VAL A 208 -5.80 -4.77 8.16
C VAL A 208 -6.64 -4.42 6.94
N ASP A 209 -6.66 -5.32 5.98
CA ASP A 209 -7.26 -5.14 4.66
C ASP A 209 -8.61 -5.85 4.56
N LEU A 210 -9.62 -5.14 4.05
CA LEU A 210 -10.83 -5.72 3.51
C LEU A 210 -10.63 -6.01 2.02
N LEU A 211 -10.40 -7.28 1.70
CA LEU A 211 -10.15 -7.75 0.34
C LEU A 211 -11.46 -8.22 -0.30
N LEU A 212 -12.07 -7.34 -1.10
CA LEU A 212 -13.33 -7.62 -1.82
C LEU A 212 -13.13 -8.58 -3.01
N PRO A 213 -14.20 -9.29 -3.44
CA PRO A 213 -14.19 -10.07 -4.68
C PRO A 213 -13.74 -9.27 -5.91
N GLY A 214 -12.82 -9.83 -6.68
CA GLY A 214 -12.25 -9.19 -7.87
C GLY A 214 -11.16 -8.16 -7.58
N TYR A 215 -10.63 -8.12 -6.35
CA TYR A 215 -9.53 -7.25 -5.94
C TYR A 215 -8.29 -8.08 -5.56
N ARG A 216 -7.16 -7.38 -5.45
CA ARG A 216 -5.92 -7.91 -4.88
C ARG A 216 -5.33 -6.92 -3.86
N THR A 217 -4.43 -7.37 -2.99
CA THR A 217 -3.81 -6.51 -1.96
C THR A 217 -2.79 -5.54 -2.54
N SER A 218 -2.08 -5.93 -3.59
CA SER A 218 -0.98 -5.16 -4.17
C SER A 218 -0.69 -5.57 -5.61
N TRP A 219 0.22 -4.87 -6.28
CA TRP A 219 0.91 -5.47 -7.43
C TRP A 219 1.91 -6.51 -6.92
N PRO A 220 2.10 -7.64 -7.64
CA PRO A 220 3.10 -8.63 -7.31
C PRO A 220 4.47 -7.99 -7.04
N HIS A 221 5.04 -8.26 -5.88
CA HIS A 221 6.31 -7.66 -5.48
C HIS A 221 7.12 -8.54 -4.53
N ALA A 222 8.42 -8.25 -4.42
CA ALA A 222 9.31 -8.86 -3.44
C ALA A 222 10.26 -7.79 -2.87
N HIS A 223 10.65 -7.99 -1.60
CA HIS A 223 11.50 -7.11 -0.79
C HIS A 223 12.89 -7.73 -0.57
N THR A 224 13.93 -6.90 -0.46
CA THR A 224 15.30 -7.38 -0.17
C THR A 224 15.50 -7.72 1.28
N ASP A 225 14.93 -6.92 2.19
CA ASP A 225 15.25 -6.97 3.61
C ASP A 225 14.00 -7.13 4.49
N GLU A 226 12.83 -6.64 4.08
CA GLU A 226 11.57 -6.74 4.85
C GLU A 226 11.08 -8.18 5.02
N GLU A 227 10.83 -8.58 6.28
CA GLU A 227 10.06 -9.78 6.62
C GLU A 227 8.58 -9.43 6.52
N GLU A 228 7.80 -10.18 5.74
CA GLU A 228 6.36 -9.94 5.65
C GLU A 228 5.59 -11.22 5.98
N LEU A 229 4.64 -11.16 6.91
CA LEU A 229 3.70 -12.22 7.19
C LEU A 229 2.28 -11.76 6.92
N VAL A 230 1.53 -12.61 6.22
CA VAL A 230 0.11 -12.44 5.96
C VAL A 230 -0.65 -13.52 6.72
N TYR A 231 -1.72 -13.12 7.40
CA TYR A 231 -2.68 -13.98 8.07
C TYR A 231 -4.10 -13.71 7.55
N VAL A 232 -4.84 -14.76 7.21
CA VAL A 232 -6.25 -14.64 6.80
C VAL A 232 -7.12 -14.72 8.05
N ALA A 233 -7.66 -13.57 8.48
CA ALA A 233 -8.53 -13.50 9.65
C ALA A 233 -9.95 -14.02 9.37
N ARG A 234 -10.47 -13.78 8.16
CA ARG A 234 -11.80 -14.22 7.72
C ARG A 234 -11.84 -14.42 6.21
N GLY A 235 -12.65 -15.35 5.75
CA GLY A 235 -12.86 -15.61 4.33
C GLY A 235 -11.74 -16.48 3.73
N ALA A 236 -11.54 -16.34 2.42
CA ALA A 236 -10.49 -17.02 1.68
C ALA A 236 -9.96 -16.13 0.57
N ALA A 237 -8.72 -16.37 0.19
CA ALA A 237 -8.03 -15.69 -0.89
C ALA A 237 -7.11 -16.68 -1.62
N ASP A 238 -6.43 -16.17 -2.62
CA ASP A 238 -5.43 -16.87 -3.42
C ASP A 238 -4.10 -16.13 -3.26
N VAL A 239 -3.08 -16.81 -2.74
CA VAL A 239 -1.71 -16.31 -2.76
C VAL A 239 -1.16 -16.52 -4.16
N TRP A 240 -0.88 -15.44 -4.86
CA TRP A 240 -0.03 -15.47 -6.03
C TRP A 240 1.43 -15.47 -5.57
N LEU A 241 2.20 -16.47 -5.99
CA LEU A 241 3.61 -16.64 -5.66
C LEU A 241 4.38 -17.01 -6.94
N ASP A 242 5.24 -16.10 -7.40
CA ASP A 242 6.10 -16.28 -8.58
C ASP A 242 5.37 -16.84 -9.82
N GLY A 243 4.15 -16.35 -10.09
CA GLY A 243 3.37 -16.78 -11.26
C GLY A 243 2.50 -18.03 -11.04
N HIS A 244 2.45 -18.56 -9.82
CA HIS A 244 1.57 -19.65 -9.42
C HIS A 244 0.55 -19.17 -8.39
N VAL A 245 -0.60 -19.84 -8.35
CA VAL A 245 -1.66 -19.53 -7.38
C VAL A 245 -1.83 -20.70 -6.40
N ARG A 246 -2.03 -20.36 -5.13
CA ARG A 246 -2.32 -21.28 -4.04
C ARG A 246 -3.47 -20.72 -3.19
N PRO A 247 -4.54 -21.48 -2.92
CA PRO A 247 -5.60 -21.02 -2.05
C PRO A 247 -5.08 -20.88 -0.61
N ILE A 248 -5.63 -19.92 0.12
CA ILE A 248 -5.41 -19.69 1.54
C ILE A 248 -6.74 -19.28 2.21
N ALA A 249 -7.04 -19.82 3.38
CA ALA A 249 -8.31 -19.64 4.07
C ALA A 249 -8.12 -19.13 5.51
N ALA A 250 -9.23 -18.71 6.12
CA ALA A 250 -9.25 -18.20 7.48
C ALA A 250 -8.53 -19.13 8.48
N GLY A 251 -7.61 -18.56 9.26
CA GLY A 251 -6.76 -19.30 10.20
C GLY A 251 -5.39 -19.66 9.65
N GLU A 252 -5.14 -19.51 8.36
CA GLU A 252 -3.85 -19.80 7.72
C GLU A 252 -3.00 -18.54 7.56
N SER A 253 -1.68 -18.74 7.53
CA SER A 253 -0.70 -17.69 7.26
C SER A 253 0.29 -18.09 6.18
N VAL A 254 0.90 -17.07 5.57
CA VAL A 254 2.05 -17.20 4.68
C VAL A 254 3.09 -16.16 5.07
N GLY A 255 4.35 -16.58 5.19
CA GLY A 255 5.49 -15.70 5.42
C GLY A 255 6.35 -15.58 4.17
N PHE A 256 6.86 -14.39 3.93
CA PHE A 256 7.76 -14.05 2.83
C PHE A 256 9.13 -13.70 3.41
N THR A 257 10.06 -14.65 3.29
CA THR A 257 11.44 -14.46 3.75
C THR A 257 12.15 -13.43 2.84
N PRO A 258 12.80 -12.40 3.41
CA PRO A 258 13.48 -11.36 2.66
C PRO A 258 14.62 -11.90 1.80
N GLY A 259 14.95 -11.21 0.71
CA GLY A 259 16.12 -11.55 -0.10
C GLY A 259 15.96 -12.81 -0.96
N THR A 260 14.84 -13.53 -0.82
CA THR A 260 14.55 -14.73 -1.61
C THR A 260 14.07 -14.43 -3.03
N GLY A 261 13.52 -13.23 -3.26
CA GLY A 261 12.91 -12.83 -4.53
C GLY A 261 11.54 -13.44 -4.78
N ALA A 262 10.92 -14.02 -3.74
CA ALA A 262 9.59 -14.62 -3.79
C ALA A 262 8.52 -13.52 -3.96
N ALA A 263 8.16 -13.24 -5.21
CA ALA A 263 7.21 -12.19 -5.53
C ALA A 263 5.79 -12.64 -5.23
N HIS A 264 5.03 -11.78 -4.56
CA HIS A 264 3.74 -12.15 -4.01
C HIS A 264 2.67 -11.06 -4.08
N THR A 265 1.42 -11.49 -4.07
CA THR A 265 0.22 -10.68 -3.77
C THR A 265 -0.94 -11.61 -3.40
N LEU A 266 -1.95 -11.11 -2.70
CA LEU A 266 -3.16 -11.87 -2.42
C LEU A 266 -4.29 -11.41 -3.34
N ILE A 267 -4.98 -12.37 -3.96
CA ILE A 267 -6.05 -12.18 -4.93
C ILE A 267 -7.34 -12.74 -4.34
N ASN A 268 -8.46 -12.05 -4.47
CA ASN A 268 -9.76 -12.62 -4.12
C ASN A 268 -10.57 -12.89 -5.40
N ASP A 269 -10.45 -14.11 -5.92
CA ASP A 269 -11.28 -14.62 -7.02
C ASP A 269 -12.57 -15.32 -6.53
N GLY A 270 -12.81 -15.32 -5.22
CA GLY A 270 -14.02 -15.83 -4.58
C GLY A 270 -15.21 -14.88 -4.74
N SER A 271 -16.33 -15.23 -4.09
CA SER A 271 -17.56 -14.43 -4.09
C SER A 271 -17.77 -13.62 -2.82
N GLU A 272 -16.99 -13.87 -1.76
CA GLU A 272 -17.13 -13.24 -0.46
C GLU A 272 -15.90 -12.40 -0.10
N PRO A 273 -16.05 -11.30 0.67
CA PRO A 273 -14.91 -10.56 1.19
C PRO A 273 -14.02 -11.41 2.12
N ALA A 274 -12.72 -11.13 2.11
CA ALA A 274 -11.76 -11.65 3.07
C ALA A 274 -11.16 -10.52 3.92
N ILE A 275 -10.81 -10.83 5.17
CA ILE A 275 -10.04 -9.94 6.03
C ILE A 275 -8.62 -10.46 6.09
N ILE A 276 -7.68 -9.67 5.58
CA ILE A 276 -6.27 -10.00 5.50
C ILE A 276 -5.53 -9.12 6.50
N ILE A 277 -4.70 -9.71 7.35
CA ILE A 277 -3.83 -8.98 8.26
C ILE A 277 -2.39 -9.21 7.79
N THR A 278 -1.72 -8.13 7.41
CA THR A 278 -0.32 -8.17 7.00
C THR A 278 0.52 -7.45 8.04
N VAL A 279 1.58 -8.11 8.50
CA VAL A 279 2.63 -7.49 9.32
C VAL A 279 3.94 -7.52 8.54
N GLY A 280 4.62 -6.40 8.54
CA GLY A 280 6.00 -6.25 8.11
C GLY A 280 6.70 -5.23 8.99
N GLU A 281 7.84 -4.72 8.56
CA GLU A 281 8.49 -3.58 9.20
C GLU A 281 8.04 -2.25 8.55
N THR A 282 8.14 -1.12 9.24
CA THR A 282 7.56 0.16 8.76
C THR A 282 8.30 0.85 7.60
N ALA A 283 9.41 0.26 7.13
CA ALA A 283 10.30 0.71 6.05
C ALA A 283 11.46 1.67 6.41
N ASP A 284 11.93 1.70 7.66
CA ASP A 284 13.19 2.38 8.02
C ASP A 284 14.44 1.49 7.86
N PHE A 285 14.45 0.61 6.85
CA PHE A 285 15.67 -0.12 6.48
C PHE A 285 16.52 0.72 5.53
N PRO A 286 17.72 1.17 5.94
CA PRO A 286 18.62 1.87 5.03
C PRO A 286 19.07 0.88 3.95
N GLY A 287 18.47 0.97 2.76
CA GLY A 287 18.84 0.17 1.60
C GLY A 287 17.82 -0.88 1.15
N GLU A 288 16.63 -0.95 1.74
CA GLU A 288 15.53 -1.81 1.23
C GLU A 288 15.28 -1.53 -0.26
N ARG A 289 15.15 -2.60 -1.04
CA ARG A 289 14.87 -2.55 -2.47
C ARG A 289 13.75 -3.50 -2.81
N ILE A 290 12.85 -3.00 -3.65
CA ILE A 290 11.65 -3.70 -4.09
C ILE A 290 11.71 -3.99 -5.58
N VAL A 291 11.13 -5.11 -6.00
CA VAL A 291 10.89 -5.43 -7.41
C VAL A 291 9.41 -5.70 -7.63
N TYR A 292 8.88 -5.29 -8.79
CA TYR A 292 7.53 -5.64 -9.25
C TYR A 292 7.64 -6.38 -10.59
N PRO A 293 7.75 -7.73 -10.62
CA PRO A 293 8.19 -8.43 -11.82
C PRO A 293 7.14 -8.44 -12.96
N LYS A 294 5.89 -8.07 -12.68
CA LYS A 294 4.84 -7.89 -13.69
C LYS A 294 4.59 -6.43 -14.08
N HIS A 295 5.36 -5.48 -13.55
CA HIS A 295 5.10 -4.04 -13.69
C HIS A 295 6.38 -3.25 -14.01
N PRO A 296 6.92 -3.33 -15.25
CA PRO A 296 8.17 -2.67 -15.64
C PRO A 296 8.13 -1.15 -15.47
N LEU A 297 6.98 -0.51 -15.71
CA LEU A 297 6.81 0.93 -15.49
C LEU A 297 7.03 1.33 -14.02
N ARG A 298 6.58 0.48 -13.09
CA ARG A 298 6.81 0.68 -11.66
C ARG A 298 8.29 0.55 -11.32
N ASN A 299 8.95 -0.47 -11.87
CA ASN A 299 10.38 -0.70 -11.68
C ASN A 299 11.22 0.47 -12.18
N ALA A 300 10.87 1.09 -13.32
CA ALA A 300 11.54 2.30 -13.80
C ALA A 300 11.45 3.45 -12.78
N GLY A 301 10.29 3.63 -12.15
CA GLY A 301 10.10 4.59 -11.05
C GLY A 301 10.93 4.25 -9.81
N CYS A 302 11.00 2.96 -9.42
CA CYS A 302 11.85 2.52 -8.31
C CYS A 302 13.35 2.73 -8.61
N ALA A 303 13.79 2.48 -9.85
CA ALA A 303 15.18 2.66 -10.27
C ALA A 303 15.63 4.12 -10.10
N ARG A 304 14.79 5.08 -10.47
CA ARG A 304 15.07 6.53 -10.29
C ARG A 304 15.21 6.93 -8.83
N LYS A 305 14.52 6.21 -7.93
CA LYS A 305 14.60 6.42 -6.48
C LYS A 305 15.69 5.59 -5.82
N ASN A 306 16.47 4.83 -6.60
CA ASN A 306 17.47 3.88 -6.11
C ASN A 306 16.89 2.82 -5.15
N THR A 307 15.63 2.43 -5.36
CA THR A 307 14.92 1.42 -4.56
C THR A 307 14.54 0.17 -5.38
N LEU A 308 15.00 0.06 -6.63
CA LEU A 308 14.75 -1.14 -7.45
C LEU A 308 15.71 -2.27 -7.08
N TRP A 309 15.18 -3.45 -6.84
CA TRP A 309 15.97 -4.67 -6.73
C TRP A 309 16.17 -5.31 -8.10
N LEU A 310 17.42 -5.31 -8.59
CA LEU A 310 17.76 -5.76 -9.93
C LEU A 310 17.98 -7.28 -10.03
N ASP A 311 18.53 -7.91 -8.99
CA ASP A 311 19.01 -9.31 -9.04
C ASP A 311 17.89 -10.34 -9.26
N THR A 312 16.64 -9.92 -9.11
CA THR A 312 15.45 -10.76 -9.19
C THR A 312 14.66 -10.60 -10.49
N LEU A 313 15.03 -9.65 -11.36
CA LEU A 313 14.27 -9.33 -12.58
C LEU A 313 14.20 -10.51 -13.57
N ASP A 314 15.26 -11.32 -13.65
CA ASP A 314 15.36 -12.42 -14.61
C ASP A 314 14.85 -13.77 -14.06
N ARG A 315 14.18 -13.76 -12.89
CA ARG A 315 13.67 -15.00 -12.30
C ARG A 315 12.52 -15.56 -13.15
N PRO A 316 12.56 -16.86 -13.52
CA PRO A 316 11.45 -17.50 -14.21
C PRO A 316 10.17 -17.43 -13.37
N LEU A 317 9.07 -17.04 -14.00
CA LEU A 317 7.74 -17.00 -13.38
C LEU A 317 6.83 -18.02 -14.02
N GLY A 318 5.86 -18.51 -13.23
CA GLY A 318 4.70 -19.22 -13.75
C GLY A 318 3.79 -18.35 -14.63
N ASN A 319 2.77 -19.00 -15.19
CA ASN A 319 1.90 -18.44 -16.23
C ASN A 319 0.87 -17.43 -15.70
N HIS A 320 0.61 -17.37 -14.41
CA HIS A 320 -0.39 -16.46 -13.86
C HIS A 320 0.16 -15.02 -13.82
N ASP A 321 -0.60 -14.05 -14.32
CA ASP A 321 -0.18 -12.65 -14.46
C ASP A 321 -0.31 -11.81 -13.16
N GLY A 322 -0.87 -12.41 -12.11
CA GLY A 322 -1.06 -11.82 -10.80
C GLY A 322 -2.32 -10.95 -10.68
N ARG A 323 -3.18 -10.92 -11.70
CA ARG A 323 -4.44 -10.17 -11.67
C ARG A 323 -5.61 -11.06 -11.23
N PRO A 324 -6.61 -10.51 -10.52
CA PRO A 324 -7.89 -11.20 -10.29
C PRO A 324 -8.56 -11.56 -11.63
N ARG A 325 -9.30 -12.68 -11.65
CA ARG A 325 -10.04 -13.19 -12.81
C ARG A 325 -10.90 -12.12 -13.46
N GLN A 326 -11.55 -11.27 -12.68
CA GLN A 326 -12.36 -10.17 -13.21
C GLN A 326 -11.55 -9.22 -14.10
N LEU A 327 -10.29 -8.94 -13.74
CA LEU A 327 -9.39 -8.13 -14.57
C LEU A 327 -8.76 -8.92 -15.73
N ARG A 328 -8.63 -10.24 -15.62
CA ARG A 328 -8.05 -11.10 -16.67
C ARG A 328 -9.03 -11.43 -17.80
N GLU A 329 -10.28 -11.76 -17.44
CA GLU A 329 -11.24 -12.37 -18.38
C GLU A 329 -12.35 -11.41 -18.80
N GLN A 330 -12.81 -10.55 -17.88
CA GLN A 330 -13.97 -9.70 -18.12
C GLN A 330 -13.57 -8.24 -18.37
N PHE A 331 -12.37 -7.85 -17.94
CA PHE A 331 -11.91 -6.48 -17.77
C PHE A 331 -12.86 -5.69 -16.86
N ARG A 332 -12.33 -4.99 -15.85
CA ARG A 332 -13.20 -4.18 -14.98
C ARG A 332 -13.75 -3.03 -15.83
N PRO A 333 -15.09 -2.86 -15.92
CA PRO A 333 -15.67 -1.80 -16.73
C PRO A 333 -15.10 -0.43 -16.36
N GLY A 334 -14.67 0.30 -17.37
CA GLY A 334 -14.03 1.59 -17.26
C GLY A 334 -12.56 1.55 -16.86
N HIS A 335 -11.92 0.41 -16.54
CA HIS A 335 -10.51 0.35 -16.10
C HIS A 335 -9.58 0.98 -17.13
N LEU A 336 -8.82 1.99 -16.71
CA LEU A 336 -7.95 2.79 -17.54
C LEU A 336 -6.50 2.71 -17.03
N ARG A 337 -5.56 2.47 -17.94
CA ARG A 337 -4.13 2.42 -17.61
C ARG A 337 -3.26 2.99 -18.71
N LEU A 338 -2.04 3.36 -18.33
CA LEU A 338 -0.94 3.72 -19.19
C LEU A 338 -0.03 2.50 -19.33
N GLU A 339 -0.02 1.90 -20.51
CA GLU A 339 0.97 0.87 -20.81
C GLU A 339 2.22 1.51 -21.40
N TRP A 340 3.36 1.27 -20.77
CA TRP A 340 4.64 1.77 -21.28
C TRP A 340 5.00 1.07 -22.59
N LEU A 341 5.07 1.85 -23.65
CA LEU A 341 5.31 1.36 -24.99
C LEU A 341 6.82 1.21 -25.23
N THR A 342 7.31 -0.01 -25.10
CA THR A 342 8.72 -0.40 -25.27
C THR A 342 8.81 -1.72 -26.02
N GLY A 343 10.00 -2.10 -26.47
CA GLY A 343 10.23 -3.35 -27.22
C GLY A 343 10.14 -3.21 -28.74
N ASP A 344 10.38 -4.32 -29.45
CA ASP A 344 10.53 -4.35 -30.91
C ASP A 344 9.21 -4.15 -31.68
N ASP A 345 8.07 -4.42 -31.02
CA ASP A 345 6.71 -4.27 -31.56
C ASP A 345 6.08 -2.89 -31.26
N ALA A 346 6.78 -2.03 -30.52
CA ALA A 346 6.28 -0.72 -30.09
C ALA A 346 5.76 0.13 -31.26
N ALA A 347 6.50 0.16 -32.37
CA ALA A 347 6.12 0.92 -33.56
C ALA A 347 4.85 0.37 -34.22
N ASP A 348 4.68 -0.95 -34.25
CA ASP A 348 3.50 -1.59 -34.85
C ASP A 348 2.25 -1.34 -34.00
N ARG A 349 2.37 -1.44 -32.67
CA ARG A 349 1.27 -1.15 -31.74
C ARG A 349 0.85 0.32 -31.77
N LEU A 350 1.80 1.25 -31.94
CA LEU A 350 1.49 2.67 -32.12
C LEU A 350 0.86 2.96 -33.49
N LEU A 351 1.33 2.27 -34.54
CA LEU A 351 0.75 2.37 -35.87
C LEU A 351 -0.74 2.02 -35.86
N ASP A 352 -1.17 1.02 -35.10
CA ASP A 352 -2.59 0.67 -34.96
C ASP A 352 -3.44 1.81 -34.36
N VAL A 353 -2.89 2.60 -33.44
CA VAL A 353 -3.57 3.79 -32.90
C VAL A 353 -3.64 4.90 -33.95
N PHE A 354 -2.55 5.15 -34.68
CA PHE A 354 -2.53 6.13 -35.76
C PHE A 354 -3.45 5.75 -36.92
N ALA A 355 -3.56 4.47 -37.25
CA ALA A 355 -4.47 3.94 -38.26
C ALA A 355 -5.94 4.24 -37.95
N LYS A 356 -6.29 4.28 -36.67
CA LYS A 356 -7.63 4.65 -36.18
C LYS A 356 -7.83 6.16 -36.03
N SER A 357 -6.77 6.96 -36.19
CA SER A 357 -6.76 8.42 -36.00
C SER A 357 -6.25 9.18 -37.24
N PRO A 358 -6.85 9.00 -38.44
CA PRO A 358 -6.36 9.62 -39.67
C PRO A 358 -6.42 11.16 -39.65
N ASP A 359 -7.26 11.73 -38.79
CA ASP A 359 -7.41 13.18 -38.61
C ASP A 359 -6.23 13.84 -37.89
N TYR A 360 -5.39 13.06 -37.21
CA TYR A 360 -4.17 13.55 -36.59
C TYR A 360 -3.07 13.74 -37.65
N LEU A 361 -2.78 12.70 -38.44
CA LEU A 361 -1.72 12.74 -39.45
C LEU A 361 -2.02 13.72 -40.58
N SER A 362 -3.28 13.95 -40.92
CA SER A 362 -3.65 14.99 -41.88
C SER A 362 -3.33 16.42 -41.42
N ARG A 363 -3.14 16.63 -40.12
CA ARG A 363 -2.76 17.94 -39.56
C ARG A 363 -1.26 18.05 -39.30
N THR A 364 -0.57 16.95 -39.06
CA THR A 364 0.83 16.95 -38.60
C THR A 364 1.83 16.43 -39.62
N SER A 365 1.37 15.73 -40.66
CA SER A 365 2.22 15.16 -41.71
C SER A 365 1.80 15.65 -43.09
N ARG A 366 2.77 15.66 -44.02
CA ARG A 366 2.51 15.91 -45.45
C ARG A 366 1.86 14.70 -46.13
N ASP A 367 2.17 13.50 -45.65
CA ASP A 367 1.50 12.27 -46.06
C ASP A 367 0.63 11.78 -44.90
N PRO A 368 -0.71 11.92 -45.00
CA PRO A 368 -1.63 11.54 -43.93
C PRO A 368 -1.77 10.02 -43.77
N THR A 369 -1.17 9.22 -44.66
CA THR A 369 -1.24 7.76 -44.60
C THR A 369 -0.44 7.27 -43.39
N PRO A 370 -1.07 6.58 -42.41
CA PRO A 370 -0.35 5.98 -41.30
C PRO A 370 0.70 4.98 -41.81
N THR A 371 1.95 5.16 -41.40
CA THR A 371 3.06 4.28 -41.77
C THR A 371 3.89 3.99 -40.54
N ARG A 372 4.65 2.88 -40.57
CA ARG A 372 5.60 2.54 -39.50
C ARG A 372 6.59 3.69 -39.22
N ALA A 373 7.01 4.41 -40.26
CA ALA A 373 7.90 5.57 -40.12
C ALA A 373 7.28 6.70 -39.27
N HIS A 374 5.97 6.94 -39.37
CA HIS A 374 5.27 7.88 -38.50
C HIS A 374 5.33 7.43 -37.02
N ALA A 375 5.10 6.15 -36.76
CA ALA A 375 5.20 5.59 -35.41
C ALA A 375 6.63 5.62 -34.86
N GLU A 376 7.63 5.25 -35.66
CA GLU A 376 9.05 5.31 -35.29
C GLU A 376 9.49 6.74 -35.00
N ALA A 377 9.07 7.72 -35.81
CA ALA A 377 9.34 9.13 -35.55
C ALA A 377 8.69 9.61 -34.24
N ALA A 378 7.47 9.17 -33.94
CA ALA A 378 6.78 9.49 -32.70
C ALA A 378 7.44 8.85 -31.47
N LEU A 379 8.10 7.70 -31.62
CA LEU A 379 8.88 7.05 -30.54
C LEU A 379 10.29 7.66 -30.40
N ALA A 380 10.87 8.18 -31.48
CA ALA A 380 12.24 8.69 -31.50
C ALA A 380 12.47 9.84 -30.51
N ARG A 381 13.56 9.77 -29.75
CA ARG A 381 13.96 10.82 -28.80
C ARG A 381 14.42 12.08 -29.54
N PRO A 382 14.04 13.30 -29.08
CA PRO A 382 14.56 14.54 -29.64
C PRO A 382 16.10 14.60 -29.58
N PRO A 383 16.77 15.37 -30.47
CA PRO A 383 18.22 15.47 -30.50
C PRO A 383 18.82 15.88 -29.14
N LYS A 384 19.82 15.13 -28.67
CA LYS A 384 20.43 15.30 -27.34
C LYS A 384 20.94 16.72 -27.06
N ALA A 385 21.44 17.43 -28.07
CA ALA A 385 21.94 18.80 -27.94
C ALA A 385 20.88 19.81 -27.47
N ALA A 386 19.59 19.47 -27.57
CA ALA A 386 18.47 20.31 -27.14
C ALA A 386 17.89 19.91 -25.78
N LEU A 387 18.47 18.91 -25.08
CA LEU A 387 17.89 18.31 -23.88
C LEU A 387 18.83 18.42 -22.67
N HIS A 388 18.25 18.49 -21.47
CA HIS A 388 18.98 18.24 -20.23
C HIS A 388 19.60 16.83 -20.24
N PRO A 389 20.79 16.60 -19.64
CA PRO A 389 21.43 15.27 -19.60
C PRO A 389 20.51 14.15 -19.10
N ASP A 390 19.70 14.46 -18.10
CA ASP A 390 18.79 13.51 -17.44
C ASP A 390 17.39 13.45 -18.06
N ALA A 391 17.16 14.13 -19.19
CA ALA A 391 15.86 14.10 -19.83
C ALA A 391 15.52 12.68 -20.32
N VAL A 392 14.29 12.24 -20.08
CA VAL A 392 13.81 10.91 -20.48
C VAL A 392 12.56 11.06 -21.32
N LYS A 393 12.53 10.42 -22.48
CA LYS A 393 11.31 10.32 -23.30
C LYS A 393 10.63 8.99 -23.02
N GLU A 394 9.33 9.04 -22.74
CA GLU A 394 8.49 7.87 -22.53
C GLU A 394 7.19 8.00 -23.31
N CYS A 395 6.83 6.96 -24.04
CA CYS A 395 5.58 6.87 -24.79
C CYS A 395 4.70 5.78 -24.17
N PHE A 396 3.41 6.05 -24.09
CA PHE A 396 2.43 5.18 -23.43
C PHE A 396 1.24 4.95 -24.34
N LEU A 397 0.77 3.71 -24.42
CA LEU A 397 -0.59 3.46 -24.88
C LEU A 397 -1.56 3.80 -23.77
N VAL A 398 -2.64 4.48 -24.13
CA VAL A 398 -3.80 4.65 -23.26
C VAL A 398 -4.69 3.46 -23.49
N GLU A 399 -4.83 2.61 -22.48
CA GLU A 399 -5.66 1.41 -22.55
C GLU A 399 -6.92 1.56 -21.72
N LEU A 400 -8.06 1.22 -22.31
CA LEU A 400 -9.35 1.12 -21.65
C LEU A 400 -9.83 -0.32 -21.79
N GLU A 401 -10.07 -1.00 -20.66
CA GLU A 401 -10.57 -2.38 -20.64
C GLU A 401 -9.71 -3.34 -21.50
N GLY A 402 -8.38 -3.16 -21.45
CA GLY A 402 -7.41 -3.95 -22.21
C GLY A 402 -7.29 -3.61 -23.70
N GLN A 403 -7.96 -2.55 -24.17
CA GLN A 403 -7.87 -2.09 -25.56
C GLN A 403 -7.10 -0.77 -25.66
N ALA A 404 -6.10 -0.71 -26.55
CA ALA A 404 -5.41 0.52 -26.89
C ALA A 404 -6.37 1.50 -27.60
N ILE A 405 -6.67 2.60 -26.92
CA ILE A 405 -7.59 3.65 -27.40
C ILE A 405 -6.87 4.97 -27.72
N GLY A 406 -5.57 5.05 -27.49
CA GLY A 406 -4.81 6.28 -27.65
C GLY A 406 -3.34 6.14 -27.29
N VAL A 407 -2.64 7.26 -27.36
CA VAL A 407 -1.22 7.38 -27.03
C VAL A 407 -0.95 8.67 -26.25
N VAL A 408 -0.01 8.60 -25.31
CA VAL A 408 0.59 9.72 -24.61
C VAL A 408 2.10 9.71 -24.85
N ASP A 409 2.66 10.87 -25.20
CA ASP A 409 4.12 11.07 -25.29
C ASP A 409 4.57 12.10 -24.26
N LEU A 410 5.57 11.73 -23.46
CA LEU A 410 6.11 12.55 -22.38
C LEU A 410 7.63 12.68 -22.52
N LEU A 411 8.11 13.90 -22.30
CA LEU A 411 9.53 14.22 -22.18
C LEU A 411 9.77 14.83 -20.79
N HIS A 412 10.31 14.02 -19.89
CA HIS A 412 10.64 14.39 -18.52
C HIS A 412 11.97 15.15 -18.47
N GLY A 413 12.10 16.08 -17.51
CA GLY A 413 13.30 16.91 -17.36
C GLY A 413 13.45 17.98 -18.44
N TYR A 414 12.36 18.41 -19.07
CA TYR A 414 12.36 19.42 -20.11
C TYR A 414 11.17 20.40 -19.99
N PRO A 415 11.38 21.72 -20.19
CA PRO A 415 12.68 22.39 -20.38
C PRO A 415 13.51 22.51 -19.10
N ALA A 416 12.94 22.16 -17.94
CA ALA A 416 13.60 22.17 -16.65
C ALA A 416 13.49 20.79 -15.98
N GLU A 417 14.39 20.52 -15.03
CA GLU A 417 14.53 19.24 -14.33
C GLU A 417 13.21 18.69 -13.76
N LYS A 418 12.39 19.56 -13.14
CA LYS A 418 11.11 19.17 -12.51
C LYS A 418 9.88 19.34 -13.42
N THR A 419 10.11 19.50 -14.73
CA THR A 419 9.04 19.66 -15.71
C THR A 419 8.91 18.43 -16.59
N SER A 420 7.68 17.94 -16.76
CA SER A 420 7.36 16.91 -17.76
C SER A 420 6.59 17.56 -18.91
N TYR A 421 7.16 17.50 -20.11
CA TYR A 421 6.56 18.05 -21.31
C TYR A 421 5.65 17.00 -21.97
N LEU A 422 4.37 17.30 -22.12
CA LEU A 422 3.40 16.49 -22.85
C LEU A 422 3.51 16.79 -24.35
N GLY A 423 4.21 15.91 -25.07
CA GLY A 423 4.43 16.02 -26.52
C GLY A 423 3.22 15.59 -27.34
N LEU A 424 2.46 14.61 -26.84
CA LEU A 424 1.25 14.12 -27.49
C LEU A 424 0.26 13.60 -26.45
N LEU A 425 -1.02 13.93 -26.64
CA LEU A 425 -2.15 13.19 -26.10
C LEU A 425 -3.13 12.98 -27.24
N LEU A 426 -3.23 11.75 -27.71
CA LEU A 426 -4.13 11.36 -28.79
C LEU A 426 -5.06 10.26 -28.29
N LEU A 427 -6.36 10.46 -28.45
CA LEU A 427 -7.37 9.42 -28.30
C LEU A 427 -8.02 9.17 -29.65
N ASN A 428 -8.33 7.90 -29.94
CA ASN A 428 -9.04 7.51 -31.15
C ASN A 428 -10.37 8.26 -31.26
N PRO A 429 -10.80 8.68 -32.46
CA PRO A 429 -11.99 9.50 -32.67
C PRO A 429 -13.26 8.96 -32.02
N ASP A 430 -13.46 7.64 -32.05
CA ASP A 430 -14.61 6.92 -31.46
C ASP A 430 -14.66 6.98 -29.93
N ARG A 431 -13.57 7.41 -29.28
CA ARG A 431 -13.44 7.51 -27.81
C ARG A 431 -13.43 8.95 -27.29
N ARG A 432 -13.46 9.94 -28.19
CA ARG A 432 -13.49 11.36 -27.81
C ARG A 432 -14.86 11.75 -27.27
N GLY A 433 -14.92 12.81 -26.44
CA GLY A 433 -16.17 13.29 -25.84
C GLY A 433 -16.70 12.46 -24.64
N GLN A 434 -16.03 11.36 -24.28
CA GLN A 434 -16.46 10.46 -23.20
C GLN A 434 -15.78 10.75 -21.85
N GLY A 435 -15.12 11.90 -21.72
CA GLY A 435 -14.37 12.27 -20.52
C GLY A 435 -13.04 11.53 -20.32
N LEU A 436 -12.66 10.64 -21.24
CA LEU A 436 -11.44 9.82 -21.14
C LEU A 436 -10.16 10.66 -21.09
N ALA A 437 -10.07 11.75 -21.83
CA ALA A 437 -8.91 12.64 -21.77
C ALA A 437 -8.65 13.19 -20.36
N ARG A 438 -9.72 13.53 -19.61
CA ARG A 438 -9.59 13.98 -18.22
C ARG A 438 -9.04 12.88 -17.32
N ARG A 439 -9.52 11.64 -17.50
CA ARG A 439 -9.06 10.47 -16.73
C ARG A 439 -7.61 10.12 -17.08
N THR A 440 -7.26 10.09 -18.37
CA THR A 440 -5.88 9.90 -18.84
C THR A 440 -4.96 10.97 -18.26
N MET A 441 -5.37 12.24 -18.29
CA MET A 441 -4.54 13.31 -17.72
C MET A 441 -4.37 13.23 -16.20
N ALA A 442 -5.35 12.70 -15.48
CA ALA A 442 -5.20 12.42 -14.05
C ALA A 442 -4.12 11.35 -13.81
N LEU A 443 -4.13 10.26 -14.58
CA LEU A 443 -3.10 9.21 -14.52
C LEU A 443 -1.73 9.74 -14.92
N VAL A 444 -1.64 10.56 -15.97
CA VAL A 444 -0.38 11.18 -16.42
C VAL A 444 0.17 12.13 -15.35
N THR A 445 -0.68 12.99 -14.79
CA THR A 445 -0.27 13.94 -13.74
C THR A 445 0.28 13.20 -12.53
N ASP A 446 -0.43 12.18 -12.08
CA ASP A 446 -0.02 11.39 -10.94
C ASP A 446 1.24 10.53 -11.23
N TYR A 447 1.38 9.98 -12.45
CA TYR A 447 2.59 9.31 -12.89
C TYR A 447 3.81 10.23 -12.87
N CYS A 448 3.73 11.39 -13.52
CA CYS A 448 4.81 12.39 -13.55
C CYS A 448 5.21 12.82 -12.13
N ARG A 449 4.24 13.01 -11.23
CA ARG A 449 4.48 13.32 -9.82
C ARG A 449 5.22 12.19 -9.11
N ARG A 450 4.65 10.99 -9.10
CA ARG A 450 5.12 9.89 -8.25
C ARG A 450 6.36 9.18 -8.79
N ALA A 451 6.53 9.11 -10.11
CA ALA A 451 7.64 8.41 -10.76
C ALA A 451 8.80 9.33 -11.17
N HIS A 452 8.55 10.63 -11.38
CA HIS A 452 9.55 11.60 -11.85
C HIS A 452 9.68 12.84 -10.94
N ALA A 453 8.95 12.90 -9.83
CA ALA A 453 8.96 14.06 -8.91
C ALA A 453 8.68 15.40 -9.61
N ALA A 454 7.92 15.36 -10.71
CA ALA A 454 7.60 16.55 -11.48
C ALA A 454 6.67 17.47 -10.68
N THR A 455 6.96 18.76 -10.70
CA THR A 455 6.13 19.81 -10.10
C THR A 455 5.30 20.55 -11.15
N THR A 456 5.60 20.33 -12.43
CA THR A 456 4.98 21.04 -13.55
C THR A 456 4.80 20.11 -14.74
N LEU A 457 3.60 20.15 -15.33
CA LEU A 457 3.37 19.66 -16.69
C LEU A 457 3.40 20.85 -17.66
N ARG A 458 4.07 20.70 -18.79
CA ARG A 458 4.13 21.71 -19.85
C ARG A 458 3.70 21.11 -21.19
N LEU A 459 3.10 21.90 -22.06
CA LEU A 459 2.79 21.49 -23.43
C LEU A 459 2.86 22.67 -24.39
N GLY A 460 2.99 22.37 -25.68
CA GLY A 460 2.87 23.33 -26.77
C GLY A 460 1.61 23.04 -27.60
N VAL A 461 0.84 24.08 -27.90
CA VAL A 461 -0.33 24.03 -28.76
C VAL A 461 -0.02 24.76 -30.05
N LEU A 462 0.04 24.02 -31.16
CA LEU A 462 0.21 24.62 -32.48
C LEU A 462 -1.05 25.39 -32.88
N ARG A 463 -0.89 26.63 -33.33
CA ARG A 463 -1.97 27.43 -33.93
C ARG A 463 -2.20 27.02 -35.39
N ALA A 464 -2.74 25.82 -35.58
CA ALA A 464 -3.10 25.29 -36.88
C ALA A 464 -4.63 25.16 -37.01
N GLY A 465 -5.18 25.61 -38.14
CA GLY A 465 -6.62 25.59 -38.42
C GLY A 465 -7.30 26.97 -38.27
N SER A 466 -8.62 26.95 -38.18
CA SER A 466 -9.44 28.15 -37.99
C SER A 466 -9.32 28.72 -36.56
N GLU A 467 -9.62 30.01 -36.39
CA GLU A 467 -9.59 30.66 -35.06
C GLU A 467 -10.52 29.95 -34.05
N ALA A 468 -11.66 29.44 -34.50
CA ALA A 468 -12.59 28.69 -33.67
C ALA A 468 -12.01 27.36 -33.17
N GLU A 469 -11.27 26.63 -34.02
CA GLU A 469 -10.60 25.38 -33.64
C GLU A 469 -9.48 25.64 -32.64
N VAL A 470 -8.67 26.68 -32.87
CA VAL A 470 -7.61 27.08 -31.92
C VAL A 470 -8.23 27.49 -30.57
N ALA A 471 -9.29 28.28 -30.58
CA ALA A 471 -9.99 28.67 -29.35
C ALA A 471 -10.57 27.46 -28.58
N ALA A 472 -11.15 26.48 -29.30
CA ALA A 472 -11.65 25.25 -28.70
C ALA A 472 -10.53 24.40 -28.08
N LEU A 473 -9.37 24.32 -28.73
CA LEU A 473 -8.20 23.59 -28.22
C LEU A 473 -7.62 24.25 -26.96
N ILE A 474 -7.55 25.58 -26.94
CA ILE A 474 -7.14 26.35 -25.75
C ILE A 474 -8.13 26.10 -24.60
N ALA A 475 -9.44 26.16 -24.87
CA ALA A 475 -10.47 25.90 -23.87
C ALA A 475 -10.39 24.46 -23.32
N PHE A 476 -10.10 23.48 -24.18
CA PHE A 476 -9.91 22.08 -23.76
C PHE A 476 -8.74 21.93 -22.77
N TRP A 477 -7.58 22.51 -23.06
CA TRP A 477 -6.43 22.45 -22.16
C TRP A 477 -6.67 23.22 -20.86
N ALA A 478 -7.33 24.38 -20.93
CA ALA A 478 -7.77 25.12 -19.75
C ALA A 478 -8.68 24.28 -18.84
N HIS A 479 -9.63 23.53 -19.43
CA HIS A 479 -10.49 22.60 -18.68
C HIS A 479 -9.72 21.47 -17.99
N LEU A 480 -8.53 21.11 -18.50
CA LEU A 480 -7.64 20.13 -17.89
C LEU A 480 -6.68 20.72 -16.86
N GLY A 481 -6.78 22.03 -16.59
CA GLY A 481 -6.03 22.77 -15.58
C GLY A 481 -4.75 23.43 -16.10
N PHE A 482 -4.59 23.56 -17.42
CA PHE A 482 -3.44 24.24 -18.01
C PHE A 482 -3.69 25.73 -18.20
N SER A 483 -2.69 26.54 -17.91
CA SER A 483 -2.71 27.99 -18.11
C SER A 483 -1.65 28.39 -19.14
N ARG A 484 -1.99 29.33 -20.02
CA ARG A 484 -1.06 29.84 -21.03
C ARG A 484 0.07 30.63 -20.36
N VAL A 485 1.30 30.42 -20.82
CA VAL A 485 2.49 31.15 -20.37
C VAL A 485 3.04 32.05 -21.49
N ALA A 486 3.72 33.13 -21.13
CA ALA A 486 4.14 34.18 -22.07
C ALA A 486 5.35 33.81 -22.96
N GLU A 487 6.03 32.69 -22.68
CA GLU A 487 7.21 32.25 -23.41
C GLU A 487 6.85 31.44 -24.66
N ALA A 488 6.66 32.12 -25.79
CA ALA A 488 6.83 31.49 -27.09
C ALA A 488 7.86 32.28 -27.90
N SER A 489 8.97 31.64 -28.27
CA SER A 489 9.94 32.17 -29.24
C SER A 489 9.41 32.12 -30.68
N ASP A 490 8.32 31.38 -30.91
CA ASP A 490 7.66 31.17 -32.19
C ASP A 490 6.18 31.60 -32.09
N ALA A 491 5.76 32.54 -32.92
CA ALA A 491 4.39 33.06 -32.93
C ALA A 491 3.32 32.02 -33.33
N SER A 492 3.73 30.85 -33.83
CA SER A 492 2.86 29.76 -34.25
C SER A 492 2.50 28.76 -33.14
N VAL A 493 3.14 28.82 -31.97
CA VAL A 493 2.90 27.88 -30.86
C VAL A 493 2.56 28.62 -29.58
N ASP A 494 1.47 28.23 -28.92
CA ASP A 494 1.13 28.67 -27.58
C ASP A 494 1.60 27.66 -26.54
N VAL A 495 2.33 28.13 -25.53
CA VAL A 495 2.84 27.28 -24.46
C VAL A 495 1.92 27.33 -23.25
N PHE A 496 1.68 26.18 -22.65
CA PHE A 496 0.81 26.02 -21.50
C PHE A 496 1.50 25.23 -20.40
N GLU A 497 1.18 25.57 -19.14
CA GLU A 497 1.68 24.88 -17.96
C GLU A 497 0.56 24.57 -16.97
N LYS A 498 0.71 23.46 -16.25
CA LYS A 498 -0.15 23.03 -15.17
C LYS A 498 0.71 22.67 -13.95
N PRO A 499 0.46 23.23 -12.76
CA PRO A 499 1.12 22.79 -11.54
C PRO A 499 0.71 21.36 -11.20
N VAL A 500 1.68 20.59 -10.71
CA VAL A 500 1.49 19.26 -10.15
C VAL A 500 1.65 19.41 -8.65
N GLU A 501 0.54 19.39 -7.91
CA GLU A 501 0.58 19.51 -6.46
C GLU A 501 1.35 18.31 -5.85
N PRO A 502 2.18 18.54 -4.80
CA PRO A 502 2.96 17.49 -4.13
C PRO A 502 2.14 16.30 -3.63
#